data_AF-A0A8D7FE35-F1
#
_entry.id   AF-A0A8D7FE35-F1
#
_cell.length_a   1.000
_cell.length_b   1.000
_cell.length_c   1.000
_cell.angle_alpha   90.00
_cell.angle_beta   90.00
_cell.angle_gamma   90.00
#
_symmetry.space_group_name_H-M   'P 1'
#
loop_
_entity.id
_entity.type
_entity.pdbx_description
1 polymer ?
#
loop_
_entity_poly.entity_id
_entity_poly.type
_entity_poly.pdbx_seq_one_letter_code
_entity_poly.pdbx_strand_id
1 'polypeptide(L)'
;MLERDAESVKNEMFAECQELLQMFGLPYIIAPTEAKAQCAYMEMTNLVDGVVTDDSDVFLFGARNVYKNIFDDRKYVETYFVKVSVELERELGLDRDKLIRMALLLGSDYTEGVSGIGIVNEIEVIQAFSEEDGRQKFRQWVESPDPAILGKLVSGSHSNRSLKENNNGADAIKRSSQEDASEESVSRGHDDEKPTGNEAIKDIFIHKHRNVSKNWHIPPFPSEMFISAYTSPQVD
;
A
#
# COMPACT_ATOMS: atom_id res chain seq x y z
N MET A 1 -16.80 -34.77 -3.83
CA MET A 1 -18.26 -35.01 -3.80
C MET A 1 -18.98 -34.00 -2.90
N LEU A 2 -18.40 -32.82 -2.63
CA LEU A 2 -19.02 -31.75 -1.81
C LEU A 2 -19.30 -30.47 -2.61
N GLU A 3 -18.90 -30.39 -3.89
CA GLU A 3 -19.06 -29.17 -4.72
C GLU A 3 -20.38 -29.11 -5.50
N ARG A 4 -21.10 -30.24 -5.69
CA ARG A 4 -22.35 -30.23 -6.47
C ARG A 4 -23.57 -29.72 -5.68
N ASP A 5 -23.57 -29.86 -4.36
CA ASP A 5 -24.75 -29.55 -3.54
C ASP A 5 -24.81 -28.07 -3.13
N ALA A 6 -23.67 -27.37 -3.08
CA ALA A 6 -23.64 -25.94 -2.77
C ALA A 6 -24.06 -25.05 -3.95
N GLU A 7 -23.89 -25.54 -5.19
CA GLU A 7 -24.19 -24.79 -6.41
C GLU A 7 -25.68 -24.86 -6.76
N SER A 8 -26.37 -25.98 -6.46
CA SER A 8 -27.82 -26.11 -6.66
C SER A 8 -28.62 -25.24 -5.69
N VAL A 9 -28.20 -25.20 -4.41
CA VAL A 9 -28.86 -24.38 -3.37
C VAL A 9 -28.77 -22.89 -3.71
N LYS A 10 -27.64 -22.43 -4.27
CA LYS A 10 -27.49 -21.04 -4.70
C LYS A 10 -28.46 -20.68 -5.83
N ASN A 11 -28.55 -21.51 -6.87
CA ASN A 11 -29.38 -21.20 -8.04
C ASN A 11 -30.87 -21.17 -7.73
N GLU A 12 -31.35 -22.10 -6.89
CA GLU A 12 -32.74 -22.09 -6.42
C GLU A 12 -33.03 -20.83 -5.58
N MET A 13 -32.15 -20.48 -4.64
CA MET A 13 -32.29 -19.25 -3.85
C MET A 13 -32.31 -17.98 -4.70
N PHE A 14 -31.47 -17.89 -5.73
CA PHE A 14 -31.47 -16.75 -6.65
C PHE A 14 -32.82 -16.62 -7.37
N ALA A 15 -33.38 -17.72 -7.88
CA ALA A 15 -34.66 -17.73 -8.55
C ALA A 15 -35.81 -17.34 -7.61
N GLU A 16 -35.83 -17.88 -6.39
CA GLU A 16 -36.82 -17.54 -5.37
C GLU A 16 -36.76 -16.05 -4.98
N CYS A 17 -35.56 -15.48 -4.81
CA CYS A 17 -35.40 -14.06 -4.55
C CYS A 17 -35.88 -13.19 -5.73
N GLN A 18 -35.59 -13.58 -6.97
CA GLN A 18 -36.04 -12.87 -8.15
C GLN A 18 -37.57 -12.90 -8.30
N GLU A 19 -38.18 -14.05 -8.05
CA GLU A 19 -39.64 -14.21 -8.05
C GLU A 19 -40.29 -13.34 -6.97
N LEU A 20 -39.72 -13.33 -5.76
CA LEU A 20 -40.19 -12.49 -4.67
C LEU A 20 -40.13 -11.00 -5.06
N LEU A 21 -39.01 -10.52 -5.60
CA LEU A 21 -38.88 -9.14 -6.06
C LEU A 21 -39.93 -8.79 -7.12
N GLN A 22 -40.19 -9.69 -8.08
CA GLN A 22 -41.23 -9.50 -9.08
C GLN A 22 -42.63 -9.44 -8.47
N MET A 23 -42.94 -10.30 -7.49
CA MET A 23 -44.23 -10.27 -6.79
C MET A 23 -44.45 -8.96 -6.03
N PHE A 24 -43.39 -8.36 -5.47
CA PHE A 24 -43.43 -7.04 -4.83
C PHE A 24 -43.39 -5.87 -5.83
N GLY A 25 -43.23 -6.14 -7.13
CA GLY A 25 -43.10 -5.10 -8.16
C GLY A 25 -41.80 -4.31 -8.08
N LEU A 26 -40.75 -4.88 -7.47
CA LEU A 26 -39.44 -4.27 -7.32
C LEU A 26 -38.55 -4.64 -8.52
N PRO A 27 -37.98 -3.64 -9.23
CA PRO A 27 -37.08 -3.92 -10.33
C PRO A 27 -35.74 -4.48 -9.82
N TYR A 28 -35.15 -5.37 -10.59
CA TYR A 28 -33.77 -5.82 -10.40
C TYR A 28 -33.06 -5.92 -11.74
N ILE A 29 -31.73 -5.92 -11.69
CA ILE A 29 -30.85 -6.19 -12.82
C ILE A 29 -29.87 -7.30 -12.42
N ILE A 30 -29.28 -7.95 -13.42
CA ILE A 30 -28.23 -8.95 -13.22
C ILE A 30 -26.92 -8.29 -13.65
N ALA A 31 -26.01 -8.10 -12.70
CA ALA A 31 -24.69 -7.55 -13.03
C ALA A 31 -23.88 -8.54 -13.89
N PRO A 32 -23.07 -8.09 -14.85
CA PRO A 32 -22.23 -8.97 -15.66
C PRO A 32 -21.21 -9.77 -14.85
N THR A 33 -20.67 -9.17 -13.79
CA THR A 33 -19.65 -9.79 -12.93
C THR A 33 -19.90 -9.51 -11.45
N GLU A 34 -19.65 -8.28 -11.00
CA GLU A 34 -19.68 -7.89 -9.59
C GLU A 34 -20.83 -6.92 -9.32
N ALA A 35 -21.73 -7.28 -8.41
CA ALA A 35 -22.92 -6.48 -8.10
C ALA A 35 -22.52 -5.13 -7.49
N LYS A 36 -21.49 -5.09 -6.63
CA LYS A 36 -20.97 -3.84 -6.04
C LYS A 36 -20.47 -2.86 -7.10
N ALA A 37 -19.80 -3.38 -8.13
CA ALA A 37 -19.31 -2.59 -9.23
C ALA A 37 -20.45 -2.00 -10.07
N GLN A 38 -21.47 -2.81 -10.38
CA GLN A 38 -22.66 -2.34 -11.10
C GLN A 38 -23.41 -1.27 -10.29
N CYS A 39 -23.61 -1.47 -8.98
CA CYS A 39 -24.23 -0.49 -8.10
C CYS A 39 -23.46 0.84 -8.05
N ALA A 40 -22.13 0.77 -7.91
CA ALA A 40 -21.27 1.95 -7.94
C ALA A 40 -21.38 2.68 -9.27
N TYR A 41 -21.37 1.96 -10.39
CA TYR A 41 -21.52 2.53 -11.72
C TYR A 41 -22.88 3.23 -11.91
N MET A 42 -23.98 2.61 -11.48
CA MET A 42 -25.32 3.21 -11.52
C MET A 42 -25.40 4.50 -10.69
N GLU A 43 -24.76 4.53 -9.52
CA GLU A 43 -24.68 5.75 -8.69
C GLU A 43 -23.84 6.84 -9.38
N MET A 44 -22.67 6.47 -9.92
CA MET A 44 -21.78 7.39 -10.62
C MET A 44 -22.42 8.00 -11.87
N THR A 45 -23.24 7.22 -12.59
CA THR A 45 -24.01 7.67 -13.77
C THR A 45 -25.32 8.36 -13.42
N ASN A 46 -25.62 8.52 -12.12
CA ASN A 46 -26.85 9.14 -11.58
C ASN A 46 -28.14 8.43 -11.99
N LEU A 47 -28.09 7.10 -12.20
CA LEU A 47 -29.28 6.25 -12.33
C LEU A 47 -29.94 5.97 -10.97
N VAL A 48 -29.16 6.04 -9.88
CA VAL A 48 -29.61 5.91 -8.50
C VAL A 48 -28.94 6.97 -7.61
N ASP A 49 -29.58 7.32 -6.49
CA ASP A 49 -29.07 8.33 -5.55
C ASP A 49 -28.00 7.80 -4.58
N GLY A 50 -27.87 6.48 -4.47
CA GLY A 50 -26.85 5.86 -3.62
C GLY A 50 -26.95 4.34 -3.57
N VAL A 51 -25.96 3.74 -2.93
CA VAL A 51 -25.81 2.29 -2.80
C VAL A 51 -26.06 1.89 -1.35
N VAL A 52 -26.94 0.92 -1.14
CA VAL A 52 -27.16 0.31 0.18
C VAL A 52 -26.26 -0.91 0.28
N THR A 53 -25.26 -0.87 1.15
CA THR A 53 -24.34 -2.01 1.39
C THR A 53 -23.54 -1.82 2.68
N ASP A 54 -23.22 -2.94 3.33
CA ASP A 54 -22.31 -2.96 4.48
C ASP A 54 -20.85 -3.21 4.09
N ASP A 55 -20.63 -3.53 2.81
CA ASP A 55 -19.35 -3.86 2.21
C ASP A 55 -18.58 -2.61 1.74
N SER A 56 -17.35 -2.45 2.22
CA SER A 56 -16.49 -1.30 1.91
C SER A 56 -15.89 -1.31 0.50
N ASP A 57 -15.86 -2.45 -0.20
CA ASP A 57 -15.27 -2.53 -1.54
C ASP A 57 -16.02 -1.66 -2.56
N VAL A 58 -17.27 -1.29 -2.26
CA VAL A 58 -18.06 -0.35 -3.07
C VAL A 58 -17.35 0.99 -3.28
N PHE A 59 -16.52 1.44 -2.32
CA PHE A 59 -15.73 2.67 -2.45
C PHE A 59 -14.55 2.49 -3.41
N LEU A 60 -13.98 1.27 -3.50
CA LEU A 60 -12.93 0.93 -4.46
C LEU A 60 -13.48 0.94 -5.90
N PHE A 61 -14.75 0.59 -6.07
CA PHE A 61 -15.49 0.74 -7.34
C PHE A 61 -15.95 2.17 -7.63
N GLY A 62 -15.79 3.10 -6.69
CA GLY A 62 -16.02 4.52 -6.89
C GLY A 62 -17.39 5.04 -6.46
N ALA A 63 -18.19 4.27 -5.72
CA ALA A 63 -19.44 4.77 -5.16
C ALA A 63 -19.18 5.94 -4.21
N ARG A 64 -20.02 6.96 -4.30
CA ARG A 64 -19.85 8.20 -3.54
C ARG A 64 -20.89 8.38 -2.44
N ASN A 65 -22.06 7.78 -2.61
CA ASN A 65 -23.18 7.87 -1.69
C ASN A 65 -23.55 6.46 -1.23
N VAL A 66 -23.19 6.11 0.00
CA VAL A 66 -23.35 4.75 0.56
C VAL A 66 -24.12 4.80 1.87
N TYR A 67 -25.10 3.91 2.00
CA TYR A 67 -25.94 3.73 3.18
C TYR A 67 -25.64 2.35 3.78
N LYS A 68 -25.20 2.34 5.03
CA LYS A 68 -24.76 1.16 5.76
C LYS A 68 -25.63 0.91 6.98
N ASN A 69 -25.79 -0.37 7.34
CA ASN A 69 -26.59 -0.86 8.46
C ASN A 69 -28.08 -0.50 8.35
N ILE A 70 -28.64 -0.45 7.13
CA ILE A 70 -30.05 -0.06 6.94
C ILE A 70 -31.04 -1.10 7.52
N PHE A 71 -30.61 -2.36 7.59
CA PHE A 71 -31.39 -3.49 8.09
C PHE A 71 -30.95 -3.93 9.49
N ASP A 72 -30.05 -3.19 10.15
CA ASP A 72 -29.65 -3.46 11.53
C ASP A 72 -30.81 -3.10 12.48
N ASP A 73 -30.90 -3.79 13.62
CA ASP A 73 -31.85 -3.51 14.70
C ASP A 73 -31.63 -2.11 15.33
N ARG A 74 -30.46 -1.51 15.09
CA ARG A 74 -30.14 -0.13 15.46
C ARG A 74 -31.06 0.85 14.73
N LYS A 75 -31.55 1.86 15.47
CA LYS A 75 -32.47 2.88 14.93
C LYS A 75 -31.80 3.99 14.11
N TYR A 76 -30.59 3.77 13.62
CA TYR A 76 -29.87 4.76 12.81
C TYR A 76 -29.14 4.07 11.66
N VAL A 77 -29.10 4.76 10.52
CA VAL A 77 -28.38 4.35 9.31
C VAL A 77 -27.10 5.16 9.24
N GLU A 78 -25.99 4.49 8.94
CA GLU A 78 -24.73 5.18 8.67
C GLU A 78 -24.69 5.61 7.22
N THR A 79 -24.30 6.87 6.98
CA THR A 79 -24.28 7.45 5.64
C THR A 79 -22.91 8.02 5.33
N TYR A 80 -22.38 7.62 4.17
CA TYR A 80 -21.09 8.06 3.65
C TYR A 80 -21.35 8.76 2.31
N PHE A 81 -21.13 10.06 2.23
CA PHE A 81 -21.46 10.89 1.04
C PHE A 81 -20.21 11.40 0.33
N VAL A 82 -20.39 11.93 -0.89
CA VAL A 82 -19.35 12.57 -1.75
C VAL A 82 -18.46 13.56 -0.98
N LYS A 83 -19.00 14.23 0.04
CA LYS A 83 -18.20 15.10 0.91
C LYS A 83 -17.07 14.34 1.59
N VAL A 84 -17.31 13.10 2.00
CA VAL A 84 -16.28 12.23 2.55
C VAL A 84 -15.20 11.97 1.52
N SER A 85 -15.46 11.70 0.23
CA SER A 85 -14.34 11.50 -0.73
C SER A 85 -13.51 12.78 -0.93
N VAL A 86 -14.16 13.94 -1.01
CA VAL A 86 -13.46 15.24 -1.13
C VAL A 86 -12.74 15.62 0.17
N GLU A 87 -13.33 15.36 1.34
CA GLU A 87 -12.71 15.59 2.65
C GLU A 87 -11.61 14.57 2.94
N LEU A 88 -11.74 13.32 2.49
CA LEU A 88 -10.71 12.28 2.61
C LEU A 88 -9.50 12.63 1.74
N GLU A 89 -9.73 13.13 0.53
CA GLU A 89 -8.66 13.71 -0.31
C GLU A 89 -8.05 14.96 0.34
N ARG A 90 -8.86 15.84 0.93
CA ARG A 90 -8.38 17.10 1.51
C ARG A 90 -7.66 16.94 2.85
N GLU A 91 -8.13 16.03 3.71
CA GLU A 91 -7.67 15.84 5.09
C GLU A 91 -6.66 14.72 5.21
N LEU A 92 -6.86 13.62 4.48
CA LEU A 92 -5.99 12.44 4.51
C LEU A 92 -5.18 12.26 3.22
N GLY A 93 -5.46 13.03 2.17
CA GLY A 93 -4.79 12.88 0.88
C GLY A 93 -5.19 11.61 0.12
N LEU A 94 -6.28 10.93 0.51
CA LEU A 94 -6.66 9.63 -0.05
C LEU A 94 -7.68 9.79 -1.19
N ASP A 95 -7.19 9.61 -2.41
CA ASP A 95 -8.02 9.45 -3.60
C ASP A 95 -8.38 7.97 -3.81
N ARG A 96 -9.19 7.69 -4.84
CA ARG A 96 -9.61 6.32 -5.18
C ARG A 96 -8.42 5.40 -5.51
N ASP A 97 -7.37 5.90 -6.16
CA ASP A 97 -6.19 5.07 -6.48
C ASP A 97 -5.46 4.66 -5.19
N LYS A 98 -5.31 5.60 -4.25
CA LYS A 98 -4.77 5.33 -2.93
C LYS A 98 -5.64 4.37 -2.13
N LEU A 99 -6.96 4.50 -2.17
CA LEU A 99 -7.87 3.52 -1.53
C LEU A 99 -7.67 2.11 -2.10
N ILE A 100 -7.50 1.98 -3.41
CA ILE A 100 -7.18 0.68 -4.05
C ILE A 100 -5.82 0.18 -3.58
N ARG A 101 -4.80 1.05 -3.47
CA ARG A 101 -3.50 0.68 -2.90
C ARG A 101 -3.61 0.22 -1.44
N MET A 102 -4.46 0.87 -0.63
CA MET A 102 -4.76 0.46 0.74
C MET A 102 -5.35 -0.93 0.80
N ALA A 103 -6.33 -1.22 -0.07
CA ALA A 103 -6.97 -2.52 -0.13
C ALA A 103 -5.97 -3.66 -0.43
N LEU A 104 -4.90 -3.38 -1.19
CA LEU A 104 -3.85 -4.37 -1.48
C LEU A 104 -3.01 -4.73 -0.25
N LEU A 105 -2.88 -3.82 0.72
CA LEU A 105 -2.06 -4.00 1.91
C LEU A 105 -2.88 -4.37 3.15
N LEU A 106 -4.11 -3.86 3.28
CA LEU A 106 -5.05 -4.20 4.36
C LEU A 106 -5.82 -5.49 4.08
N GLY A 107 -5.98 -5.85 2.81
CA GLY A 107 -6.84 -6.93 2.36
C GLY A 107 -8.21 -6.43 1.87
N SER A 108 -8.78 -7.18 0.94
CA SER A 108 -10.10 -7.01 0.33
C SER A 108 -10.56 -8.35 -0.29
N ASP A 109 -11.68 -8.38 -0.99
CA ASP A 109 -12.17 -9.61 -1.63
C ASP A 109 -11.19 -10.20 -2.66
N TYR A 110 -10.31 -9.37 -3.24
CA TYR A 110 -9.32 -9.82 -4.23
C TYR A 110 -7.91 -10.03 -3.66
N THR A 111 -7.67 -9.77 -2.37
CA THR A 111 -6.35 -9.96 -1.77
C THR A 111 -6.42 -10.15 -0.26
N GLU A 112 -5.62 -11.06 0.29
CA GLU A 112 -5.56 -11.27 1.74
C GLU A 112 -4.87 -10.11 2.50
N GLY A 113 -4.16 -9.23 1.79
CA GLY A 113 -3.37 -8.15 2.39
C GLY A 113 -2.02 -8.62 2.96
N VAL A 114 -1.38 -7.75 3.72
CA VAL A 114 -0.08 -7.98 4.36
C VAL A 114 -0.26 -8.16 5.86
N SER A 115 0.15 -9.32 6.37
CA SER A 115 0.09 -9.60 7.81
C SER A 115 0.93 -8.61 8.61
N GLY A 116 0.31 -7.99 9.63
CA GLY A 116 0.94 -7.02 10.52
C GLY A 116 0.90 -5.57 10.03
N ILE A 117 0.32 -5.30 8.86
CA ILE A 117 -0.04 -3.95 8.42
C ILE A 117 -1.50 -3.70 8.79
N GLY A 118 -1.75 -2.64 9.55
CA GLY A 118 -3.08 -2.15 9.86
C GLY A 118 -3.25 -0.71 9.37
N ILE A 119 -4.45 -0.15 9.56
CA ILE A 119 -4.85 1.15 8.97
C ILE A 119 -3.84 2.30 9.20
N VAL A 120 -3.22 2.36 10.38
CA VAL A 120 -2.23 3.40 10.71
C VAL A 120 -0.95 3.21 9.90
N ASN A 121 -0.40 1.99 9.91
CA ASN A 121 0.82 1.68 9.16
C ASN A 121 0.59 1.89 7.67
N GLU A 122 -0.62 1.55 7.19
CA GLU A 122 -0.97 1.67 5.79
C GLU A 122 -0.99 3.12 5.30
N ILE A 123 -1.63 4.01 6.04
CA ILE A 123 -1.63 5.45 5.73
C ILE A 123 -0.20 5.98 5.68
N GLU A 124 0.64 5.55 6.63
CA GLU A 124 2.05 5.96 6.68
C GLU A 124 2.85 5.40 5.49
N VAL A 125 2.57 4.17 5.02
CA VAL A 125 3.18 3.59 3.81
C VAL A 125 2.80 4.39 2.57
N ILE A 126 1.52 4.70 2.37
CA ILE A 126 1.06 5.45 1.19
C ILE A 126 1.62 6.86 1.17
N GLN A 127 1.79 7.50 2.33
CA GLN A 127 2.42 8.81 2.42
C GLN A 127 3.93 8.74 2.15
N ALA A 128 4.63 7.74 2.70
CA ALA A 128 6.08 7.57 2.54
C ALA A 128 6.50 7.08 1.15
N PHE A 129 5.64 6.34 0.46
CA PHE A 129 5.88 5.77 -0.87
C PHE A 129 4.78 6.24 -1.85
N SER A 130 4.63 7.56 -1.97
CA SER A 130 3.59 8.19 -2.78
C SER A 130 3.88 8.17 -4.29
N GLU A 131 5.10 7.80 -4.69
CA GLU A 131 5.48 7.62 -6.09
C GLU A 131 4.72 6.49 -6.81
N GLU A 132 4.71 6.53 -8.14
CA GLU A 132 3.99 5.56 -8.98
C GLU A 132 4.43 4.11 -8.72
N ASP A 133 5.75 3.90 -8.59
CA ASP A 133 6.41 2.64 -8.25
C ASP A 133 6.58 2.42 -6.73
N GLY A 134 5.84 3.18 -5.91
CA GLY A 134 5.96 3.19 -4.46
C GLY A 134 5.73 1.82 -3.82
N ARG A 135 4.82 1.02 -4.39
CA ARG A 135 4.56 -0.36 -3.93
C ARG A 135 5.79 -1.25 -4.08
N GLN A 136 6.45 -1.20 -5.24
CA GLN A 136 7.66 -1.96 -5.53
C GLN A 136 8.81 -1.51 -4.63
N LYS A 137 8.97 -0.19 -4.44
CA LYS A 137 9.98 0.38 -3.53
C LYS A 137 9.72 -0.02 -2.07
N PHE A 138 8.47 0.00 -1.62
CA PHE A 138 8.10 -0.45 -0.28
C PHE A 138 8.45 -1.94 -0.08
N ARG A 139 8.10 -2.80 -1.05
CA ARG A 139 8.48 -4.21 -1.02
C ARG A 139 9.99 -4.40 -0.96
N GLN A 140 10.72 -3.74 -1.86
CA GLN A 140 12.18 -3.81 -1.88
C GLN A 140 12.79 -3.39 -0.55
N TRP A 141 12.25 -2.35 0.09
CA TRP A 141 12.71 -1.91 1.40
C TRP A 141 12.44 -2.95 2.50
N VAL A 142 11.26 -3.56 2.54
CA VAL A 142 10.94 -4.62 3.51
C VAL A 142 11.80 -5.87 3.30
N GLU A 143 12.08 -6.23 2.05
CA GLU A 143 12.92 -7.38 1.69
C GLU A 143 14.43 -7.09 1.77
N SER A 144 14.82 -5.82 1.89
CA SER A 144 16.24 -5.42 1.91
C SER A 144 16.93 -5.94 3.17
N PRO A 145 18.12 -6.57 3.04
CA PRO A 145 18.92 -6.97 4.19
C PRO A 145 19.28 -5.76 5.07
N ASP A 146 19.28 -5.95 6.39
CA ASP A 146 19.63 -4.87 7.33
C ASP A 146 21.03 -4.33 7.00
N PRO A 147 21.21 -3.01 6.77
CA PRO A 147 22.51 -2.41 6.49
C PRO A 147 23.56 -2.72 7.57
N ALA A 148 23.12 -2.98 8.82
CA ALA A 148 24.01 -3.39 9.91
C ALA A 148 24.63 -4.79 9.72
N ILE A 149 24.00 -5.66 8.93
CA ILE A 149 24.53 -6.99 8.57
C ILE A 149 25.59 -6.84 7.48
N LEU A 150 25.38 -5.95 6.50
CA LEU A 150 26.37 -5.64 5.46
C LEU A 150 27.66 -5.03 6.06
N GLY A 151 27.52 -4.11 7.02
CA GLY A 151 28.68 -3.50 7.69
C GLY A 151 29.58 -4.51 8.43
N LYS A 152 28.99 -5.58 8.99
CA LYS A 152 29.75 -6.65 9.66
C LYS A 152 30.45 -7.62 8.71
N LEU A 153 29.90 -7.84 7.51
CA LEU A 153 30.55 -8.67 6.49
C LEU A 153 31.79 -7.99 5.88
N VAL A 154 31.75 -6.67 5.70
CA VAL A 154 32.89 -5.91 5.18
C VAL A 154 33.99 -5.71 6.24
N SER A 155 33.63 -5.64 7.54
CA SER A 155 34.59 -5.51 8.64
C SER A 155 35.22 -6.84 9.10
N GLY A 156 34.84 -7.98 8.51
CA GLY A 156 35.24 -9.33 8.95
C GLY A 156 36.57 -9.85 8.37
N SER A 157 37.23 -9.10 7.47
CA SER A 157 38.44 -9.56 6.77
C SER A 157 39.69 -8.74 7.11
N HIS A 158 39.99 -8.56 8.40
CA HIS A 158 41.35 -8.30 8.85
C HIS A 158 41.62 -9.08 10.14
N SER A 159 42.01 -10.35 9.96
CA SER A 159 42.57 -11.17 11.04
C SER A 159 43.91 -10.60 11.47
N ASN A 160 43.95 -9.96 12.64
CA ASN A 160 45.20 -9.66 13.35
C ASN A 160 45.88 -10.98 13.76
N ARG A 161 46.88 -11.42 12.99
CA ARG A 161 47.90 -12.35 13.46
C ARG A 161 49.04 -11.52 14.06
N SER A 162 49.03 -11.38 15.38
CA SER A 162 50.20 -10.96 16.16
C SER A 162 51.32 -11.98 16.03
N LEU A 163 52.47 -11.53 15.54
CA LEU A 163 53.77 -12.15 15.79
C LEU A 163 54.70 -11.07 16.34
N LYS A 164 55.13 -11.28 17.59
CA LYS A 164 56.26 -10.61 18.25
C LYS A 164 57.54 -10.87 17.45
N GLU A 165 58.39 -9.86 17.27
CA GLU A 165 59.75 -9.86 17.82
C GLU A 165 60.55 -8.56 17.57
N ASN A 166 61.17 -8.13 18.67
CA ASN A 166 62.46 -7.48 18.89
C ASN A 166 62.83 -6.09 18.34
N ASN A 167 63.11 -5.24 19.35
CA ASN A 167 63.90 -4.02 19.35
C ASN A 167 65.36 -4.24 18.90
N ASN A 168 65.85 -3.29 18.10
CA ASN A 168 67.17 -2.65 18.08
C ASN A 168 66.97 -1.44 17.13
N GLY A 169 67.33 -0.18 17.36
CA GLY A 169 68.41 0.42 18.11
C GLY A 169 69.04 1.49 17.19
N ALA A 170 68.88 2.76 17.57
CA ALA A 170 69.68 3.95 17.22
C ALA A 170 69.59 4.64 15.82
N ASP A 171 69.68 5.99 15.93
CA ASP A 171 70.14 7.00 14.97
C ASP A 171 69.25 7.35 13.75
N ALA A 172 69.13 8.58 13.23
CA ALA A 172 69.51 9.93 13.61
C ALA A 172 68.98 10.89 12.51
N ILE A 173 68.62 12.13 12.89
CA ILE A 173 68.89 13.40 12.15
C ILE A 173 68.03 13.87 10.93
N LYS A 174 67.60 15.14 11.05
CA LYS A 174 67.26 16.23 10.07
C LYS A 174 66.02 16.07 9.17
N ARG A 175 65.01 16.96 9.27
CA ARG A 175 64.89 18.41 8.92
C ARG A 175 64.87 18.71 7.39
N SER A 176 63.72 19.29 6.98
CA SER A 176 63.50 20.36 5.98
C SER A 176 63.77 20.00 4.50
N SER A 177 63.03 20.44 3.46
CA SER A 177 62.10 21.56 3.21
C SER A 177 61.42 21.34 1.85
N GLN A 178 60.29 22.05 1.59
CA GLN A 178 59.90 22.76 0.33
C GLN A 178 59.80 21.98 -1.00
N GLU A 179 58.66 21.97 -1.71
CA GLU A 179 58.12 22.94 -2.70
C GLU A 179 57.60 22.02 -3.85
N ASP A 180 56.60 22.24 -4.69
CA ASP A 180 55.73 23.37 -5.05
C ASP A 180 54.57 22.81 -5.92
N ALA A 181 53.51 23.62 -6.12
CA ALA A 181 52.55 23.74 -7.25
C ALA A 181 52.28 22.53 -8.19
N SER A 182 51.08 22.22 -8.71
CA SER A 182 49.79 22.88 -8.93
C SER A 182 48.93 21.87 -9.71
N GLU A 183 47.59 21.86 -9.59
CA GLU A 183 46.65 21.75 -10.72
C GLU A 183 45.17 21.58 -10.26
N GLU A 184 44.35 22.50 -10.77
CA GLU A 184 42.92 22.39 -11.09
C GLU A 184 41.90 21.91 -10.04
N SER A 185 41.32 22.89 -9.35
CA SER A 185 40.06 22.77 -8.62
C SER A 185 38.88 22.59 -9.58
N VAL A 186 38.43 21.35 -9.78
CA VAL A 186 37.10 21.05 -10.30
C VAL A 186 36.09 21.30 -9.19
N SER A 187 35.29 22.35 -9.33
CA SER A 187 34.14 22.67 -8.50
C SER A 187 33.09 21.56 -8.58
N ARG A 188 33.12 20.61 -7.66
CA ARG A 188 31.95 19.77 -7.35
C ARG A 188 31.06 20.56 -6.39
N GLY A 189 30.05 21.21 -6.96
CA GLY A 189 28.92 21.71 -6.18
C GLY A 189 28.35 20.54 -5.37
N HIS A 190 28.43 20.64 -4.05
CA HIS A 190 27.47 20.00 -3.18
C HIS A 190 26.16 20.76 -3.40
N ASP A 191 25.35 20.26 -4.33
CA ASP A 191 23.93 20.55 -4.30
C ASP A 191 23.37 19.78 -3.11
N ASP A 192 23.47 20.37 -1.92
CA ASP A 192 22.61 20.05 -0.78
C ASP A 192 21.18 20.48 -1.18
N GLU A 193 20.56 19.71 -2.07
CA GLU A 193 19.12 19.76 -2.27
C GLU A 193 18.48 19.43 -0.92
N LYS A 194 17.81 20.42 -0.33
CA LYS A 194 16.97 20.20 0.86
C LYS A 194 16.03 19.04 0.54
N PRO A 195 15.91 18.03 1.42
CA PRO A 195 15.07 16.89 1.16
C PRO A 195 13.67 17.40 0.83
N THR A 196 13.14 16.96 -0.29
CA THR A 196 11.75 17.23 -0.63
C THR A 196 10.89 16.73 0.53
N GLY A 197 9.76 17.38 0.84
CA GLY A 197 8.95 17.02 2.03
C GLY A 197 8.62 15.52 2.10
N ASN A 198 8.53 14.85 0.95
CA ASN A 198 8.31 13.41 0.84
C ASN A 198 9.52 12.56 1.27
N GLU A 199 10.76 12.96 0.95
CA GLU A 199 11.97 12.24 1.40
C GLU A 199 12.10 12.27 2.92
N ALA A 200 11.80 13.41 3.54
CA ALA A 200 11.80 13.51 5.00
C ALA A 200 10.74 12.60 5.65
N ILE A 201 9.53 12.52 5.08
CA ILE A 201 8.47 11.61 5.55
C ILE A 201 8.91 10.15 5.39
N LYS A 202 9.54 9.83 4.27
CA LYS A 202 10.04 8.49 3.96
C LYS A 202 11.15 8.06 4.93
N ASP A 203 12.09 8.94 5.25
CA ASP A 203 13.15 8.67 6.22
C ASP A 203 12.59 8.43 7.64
N ILE A 204 11.63 9.26 8.05
CA ILE A 204 10.92 9.09 9.33
C ILE A 204 10.21 7.73 9.36
N PHE A 205 9.49 7.38 8.30
CA PHE A 205 8.79 6.11 8.16
C PHE A 205 9.76 4.93 8.29
N ILE A 206 10.85 4.94 7.51
CA ILE A 206 11.86 3.88 7.47
C ILE A 206 12.48 3.70 8.86
N HIS A 207 12.82 4.80 9.54
CA HIS A 207 13.41 4.75 10.88
C HIS A 207 12.42 4.17 11.91
N LYS A 208 11.17 4.65 11.88
CA LYS A 208 10.10 4.23 12.80
C LYS A 208 9.77 2.73 12.65
N HIS A 209 9.71 2.22 11.42
CA HIS A 209 9.24 0.87 11.14
C HIS A 209 10.35 -0.17 11.01
N ARG A 210 11.63 0.21 11.09
CA ARG A 210 12.79 -0.68 10.89
C ARG A 210 12.72 -2.03 11.62
N ASN A 211 12.18 -2.05 12.83
CA ASN A 211 12.09 -3.28 13.63
C ASN A 211 10.80 -4.05 13.38
N VAL A 212 9.69 -3.35 13.17
CA VAL A 212 8.36 -3.95 12.98
C VAL A 212 8.23 -4.55 11.58
N SER A 213 8.86 -3.92 10.58
CA SER A 213 8.83 -4.38 9.19
C SER A 213 9.43 -5.77 8.98
N LYS A 214 10.28 -6.23 9.91
CA LYS A 214 10.84 -7.59 9.92
C LYS A 214 9.79 -8.69 10.06
N ASN A 215 8.61 -8.34 10.56
CA ASN A 215 7.49 -9.26 10.70
C ASN A 215 6.50 -9.17 9.53
N TRP A 216 6.65 -8.18 8.63
CA TRP A 216 5.79 -8.00 7.48
C TRP A 216 6.21 -8.93 6.36
N HIS A 217 5.33 -9.87 6.02
CA HIS A 217 5.52 -10.78 4.92
C HIS A 217 4.69 -10.28 3.75
N ILE A 218 5.34 -9.66 2.76
CA ILE A 218 4.65 -9.09 1.60
C ILE A 218 4.50 -10.20 0.55
N PRO A 219 3.28 -10.77 0.35
CA PRO A 219 3.06 -11.70 -0.74
C PRO A 219 3.33 -11.00 -2.08
N PRO A 220 3.61 -11.73 -3.17
CA PRO A 220 3.66 -11.11 -4.50
C PRO A 220 2.43 -10.22 -4.68
N PHE A 221 2.64 -8.95 -5.06
CA PHE A 221 1.51 -8.06 -5.20
C PHE A 221 0.52 -8.65 -6.21
N PRO A 222 -0.79 -8.49 -5.95
CA PRO A 222 -1.82 -8.99 -6.85
C PRO A 222 -1.58 -8.48 -8.28
N SER A 223 -1.79 -9.35 -9.27
CA SER A 223 -1.62 -8.99 -10.69
C SER A 223 -2.44 -7.75 -11.06
N GLU A 224 -2.01 -7.02 -12.11
CA GLU A 224 -2.74 -5.85 -12.64
C GLU A 224 -4.22 -6.12 -12.92
N MET A 225 -4.60 -7.39 -13.15
CA MET A 225 -5.99 -7.81 -13.32
C MET A 225 -6.89 -7.41 -12.14
N PHE A 226 -6.41 -7.47 -10.90
CA PHE A 226 -7.22 -7.13 -9.73
C PHE A 226 -7.39 -5.62 -9.58
N ILE A 227 -6.35 -4.85 -9.90
CA ILE A 227 -6.43 -3.39 -9.96
C ILE A 227 -7.40 -3.00 -11.09
N SER A 228 -7.34 -3.70 -12.22
CA SER A 228 -8.29 -3.52 -13.34
C SER A 228 -9.72 -3.86 -12.93
N ALA A 229 -9.93 -4.85 -12.07
CA ALA A 229 -11.28 -5.20 -11.60
C ALA A 229 -11.93 -4.01 -10.87
N TYR A 230 -11.18 -3.30 -10.03
CA TYR A 230 -11.69 -2.09 -9.37
C TYR A 230 -11.75 -0.89 -10.32
N THR A 231 -10.71 -0.63 -11.12
CA THR A 231 -10.60 0.60 -11.93
C THR A 231 -11.42 0.59 -13.20
N SER A 232 -11.67 -0.58 -13.80
CA SER A 232 -12.43 -0.77 -15.04
C SER A 232 -13.27 -2.04 -14.94
N PRO A 233 -14.26 -2.07 -14.03
CA PRO A 233 -15.15 -3.22 -13.89
C PRO A 233 -16.01 -3.40 -15.14
N GLN A 234 -16.39 -4.65 -15.41
CA GLN A 234 -17.38 -4.96 -16.44
C GLN A 234 -18.78 -4.64 -15.89
N VAL A 235 -19.39 -3.59 -16.44
CA VAL A 235 -20.71 -3.07 -16.05
C VAL A 235 -21.51 -2.74 -17.31
N ASP A 236 -22.84 -2.88 -17.21
CA ASP A 236 -23.80 -2.54 -18.28
C ASP A 236 -24.28 -1.09 -18.19
#